data_AF-A0A6L4AF07-F1
#
_entry.id   AF-A0A6L4AF07-F1
#
_cell.length_a   1.000
_cell.length_b   1.000
_cell.length_c   1.000
_cell.angle_alpha   90.00
_cell.angle_beta   90.00
_cell.angle_gamma   90.00
#
_symmetry.space_group_name_H-M   'P 1'
#
loop_
_entity.id
_entity.type
_entity.pdbx_description
1 polymer ?
#
loop_
_entity_poly.entity_id
_entity_poly.type
_entity_poly.pdbx_seq_one_letter_code
_entity_poly.pdbx_strand_id
1 'polypeptide(L)'
;MPNTLCHIALQGWPHRVFSSNQGLLWVIIGCIIPDIPWITLRISLALGLADPYVLRLYTTIQASLFFCILAAALLALFAARPLRTFIILSGNCLLHLLLDATQVKFANGIHLAAPLDWTALHFNLIRMEHPLGLPITAAGLF
;
A
#
# COMPACT_ATOMS: atom_id res chain seq x y z
N MET A 1 -4.41 -10.04 0.23
CA MET A 1 -3.13 -10.28 0.95
C MET A 1 -2.29 -9.02 0.80
N PRO A 2 -1.65 -8.53 1.87
CA PRO A 2 -0.64 -7.49 1.72
C PRO A 2 0.42 -8.03 0.76
N ASN A 3 0.69 -7.32 -0.32
CA ASN A 3 1.75 -7.71 -1.25
C ASN A 3 2.79 -6.60 -1.35
N THR A 4 3.14 -6.07 -0.19
CA THR A 4 4.11 -4.99 0.00
C THR A 4 5.41 -5.28 -0.74
N LEU A 5 5.89 -6.53 -0.72
CA LEU A 5 7.12 -6.92 -1.41
C LEU A 5 7.00 -6.82 -2.94
N CYS A 6 5.88 -7.25 -3.54
CA CYS A 6 5.63 -7.07 -4.97
C CYS A 6 5.59 -5.58 -5.34
N HIS A 7 4.95 -4.76 -4.50
CA HIS A 7 4.91 -3.31 -4.72
C HIS A 7 6.29 -2.67 -4.60
N ILE A 8 7.10 -3.08 -3.63
CA ILE A 8 8.50 -2.65 -3.49
C ILE A 8 9.32 -3.08 -4.71
N ALA A 9 9.10 -4.28 -5.25
CA ALA A 9 9.78 -4.73 -6.47
C ALA A 9 9.44 -3.84 -7.67
N LEU A 10 8.14 -3.58 -7.88
CA LEU A 10 7.65 -2.81 -9.03
C LEU A 10 7.96 -1.32 -8.93
N GLN A 11 7.89 -0.73 -7.74
CA GLN A 11 8.05 0.71 -7.52
C GLN A 11 9.48 1.09 -7.12
N GLY A 12 10.18 0.21 -6.40
CA GLY A 12 11.57 0.42 -5.97
C GLY A 12 12.57 0.24 -7.11
N TRP A 13 12.36 -0.72 -8.03
CA TRP A 13 13.30 -0.97 -9.13
C TRP A 13 13.48 0.24 -10.07
N PRO A 14 12.41 0.89 -10.57
CA PRO A 14 12.56 2.11 -11.36
C PRO A 14 13.29 3.21 -10.59
N HIS A 15 13.04 3.36 -9.29
CA HIS A 15 13.66 4.41 -8.50
C HIS A 15 15.16 4.15 -8.24
N ARG A 16 15.59 2.88 -8.17
CA ARG A 16 17.02 2.51 -8.12
C ARG A 16 17.74 2.79 -9.44
N VAL A 17 17.06 2.60 -10.57
CA VAL A 17 17.63 2.80 -11.90
C VAL A 17 17.72 4.30 -12.27
N PHE A 18 16.70 5.09 -11.91
CA PHE A 18 16.57 6.48 -12.37
C PHE A 18 16.88 7.55 -11.29
N SER A 19 17.20 7.18 -10.05
CA SER A 19 17.42 8.16 -8.99
C SER A 19 18.37 7.69 -7.88
N SER A 20 18.90 8.67 -7.13
CA SER A 20 19.82 8.43 -6.02
C SER A 20 19.20 7.58 -4.90
N ASN A 21 20.00 6.73 -4.26
CA ASN A 21 19.61 5.83 -3.15
C ASN A 21 18.85 6.52 -2.00
N GLN A 22 19.03 7.83 -1.79
CA GLN A 22 18.33 8.60 -0.75
C GLN A 22 16.80 8.63 -0.91
N GLY A 23 16.27 8.42 -2.13
CA GLY A 23 14.82 8.37 -2.37
C GLY A 23 14.19 6.99 -2.14
N LEU A 24 15.01 5.92 -2.15
CA LEU A 24 14.53 4.55 -2.11
C LEU A 24 13.81 4.21 -0.79
N LEU A 25 14.33 4.71 0.34
CA LEU A 25 13.68 4.51 1.64
C LEU A 25 12.27 5.11 1.67
N TRP A 26 12.09 6.30 1.09
CA TRP A 26 10.77 6.94 1.00
C TRP A 26 9.82 6.18 0.08
N VAL A 27 10.32 5.59 -1.00
CA VAL A 27 9.51 4.69 -1.87
C VAL A 27 9.04 3.46 -1.10
N ILE A 28 9.95 2.80 -0.37
CA ILE A 28 9.63 1.61 0.42
C ILE A 28 8.57 1.95 1.48
N ILE A 29 8.75 3.06 2.20
CA ILE A 29 7.76 3.53 3.18
C ILE A 29 6.42 3.80 2.50
N GLY A 30 6.42 4.45 1.33
CA GLY A 30 5.24 4.68 0.51
C GLY A 30 4.50 3.38 0.11
N CYS A 31 5.25 2.32 -0.18
CA CYS A 31 4.69 1.01 -0.48
C CYS A 31 4.13 0.31 0.77
N ILE A 32 4.62 0.62 1.97
CA ILE A 32 4.19 -0.03 3.21
C ILE A 32 2.90 0.61 3.75
N ILE A 33 2.76 1.95 3.66
CA ILE A 33 1.66 2.71 4.27
C ILE A 33 0.26 2.07 4.01
N PRO A 34 -0.14 1.73 2.77
CA PRO A 34 -1.47 1.18 2.50
C PRO A 34 -1.70 -0.20 3.12
N ASP A 35 -0.63 -0.96 3.36
CA ASP A 35 -0.68 -2.33 3.89
C ASP A 35 -0.64 -2.37 5.43
N ILE A 36 -0.19 -1.31 6.11
CA ILE A 36 -0.12 -1.25 7.58
C ILE A 36 -1.45 -1.66 8.24
N PRO A 37 -2.61 -1.09 7.86
CA PRO A 37 -3.88 -1.44 8.50
C PRO A 37 -4.23 -2.94 8.34
N TRP A 38 -3.90 -3.53 7.20
CA TRP A 38 -4.16 -4.94 6.91
C TRP A 38 -3.22 -5.88 7.69
N ILE A 39 -1.96 -5.48 7.87
CA ILE A 39 -1.00 -6.20 8.72
C ILE A 39 -1.49 -6.17 10.17
N THR A 40 -1.87 -5.00 10.67
CA THR A 40 -2.41 -4.84 12.03
C THR A 40 -3.67 -5.68 12.23
N LEU A 41 -4.63 -5.67 11.29
CA LEU A 41 -5.81 -6.53 11.33
C LEU A 41 -5.44 -8.00 11.52
N ARG A 42 -4.48 -8.50 10.75
CA ARG A 42 -4.06 -9.92 10.82
C ARG A 42 -3.44 -10.26 12.17
N ILE A 43 -2.58 -9.40 12.69
CA ILE A 43 -1.96 -9.60 14.01
C ILE A 43 -3.04 -9.60 15.10
N SER A 44 -3.96 -8.63 15.08
CA SER A 44 -5.05 -8.55 16.06
C SER A 44 -5.98 -9.76 16.02
N LEU A 45 -6.31 -10.27 14.83
CA LEU A 45 -7.11 -11.49 14.67
C LEU A 45 -6.38 -12.74 15.16
N ALA A 46 -5.08 -12.86 14.85
CA ALA A 46 -4.26 -13.99 15.30
C ALA A 46 -4.13 -14.05 16.83
N LEU A 47 -4.14 -12.88 17.49
CA LEU A 47 -4.08 -12.76 18.95
C LEU A 47 -5.47 -12.79 19.62
N GLY A 48 -6.56 -12.88 18.87
CA GLY A 48 -7.93 -12.88 19.41
C GLY A 48 -8.33 -11.58 20.10
N LEU A 49 -7.71 -10.45 19.75
CA LEU A 49 -7.85 -9.18 20.48
C LEU A 49 -9.09 -8.36 20.10
N ALA A 50 -9.77 -8.70 19.00
CA ALA A 50 -10.84 -7.87 18.45
C ALA A 50 -11.85 -8.68 17.64
N ASP A 51 -13.07 -8.14 17.56
CA ASP A 51 -14.09 -8.62 16.63
C ASP A 51 -13.67 -8.37 15.16
N PRO A 52 -13.71 -9.39 14.29
CA PRO A 52 -13.27 -9.25 12.90
C PRO A 52 -14.06 -8.23 12.07
N TYR A 53 -15.35 -8.05 12.36
CA TYR A 53 -16.20 -7.19 11.53
C TYR A 53 -15.94 -5.71 11.81
N VAL A 54 -15.88 -5.34 13.09
CA VAL A 54 -15.56 -3.97 13.49
C VAL A 54 -14.17 -3.58 13.02
N LEU A 55 -13.16 -4.43 13.27
CA LEU A 55 -11.79 -4.10 12.93
C LEU A 55 -11.59 -3.95 11.42
N ARG A 56 -12.25 -4.79 10.62
CA ARG A 56 -12.16 -4.72 9.15
C ARG A 56 -12.71 -3.40 8.60
N LEU A 57 -13.78 -2.85 9.15
CA LEU A 57 -14.31 -1.54 8.73
C LEU A 57 -13.26 -0.43 8.93
N TYR A 58 -12.66 -0.37 10.12
CA TYR A 58 -11.60 0.60 10.41
C TYR A 58 -10.38 0.39 9.52
N THR A 59 -9.97 -0.86 9.31
CA THR A 59 -8.88 -1.21 8.39
C THR A 59 -9.16 -0.71 6.97
N THR A 60 -10.38 -0.88 6.45
CA THR A 60 -10.75 -0.40 5.12
C THR A 60 -10.69 1.13 5.02
N ILE A 61 -11.15 1.85 6.05
CA ILE A 61 -11.05 3.32 6.09
C ILE A 61 -9.59 3.76 6.10
N GLN A 62 -8.77 3.17 6.98
CA GLN A 62 -7.36 3.52 7.15
C GLN A 62 -6.53 3.19 5.91
N ALA A 63 -6.87 2.13 5.19
CA ALA A 63 -6.19 1.72 3.95
C ALA A 63 -6.66 2.52 2.72
N SER A 64 -7.60 3.46 2.86
CA SER A 64 -8.02 4.31 1.75
C SER A 64 -6.95 5.30 1.33
N LEU A 65 -6.99 5.76 0.08
CA LEU A 65 -6.03 6.76 -0.42
C LEU A 65 -6.06 8.03 0.44
N PHE A 66 -7.24 8.49 0.87
CA PHE A 66 -7.38 9.65 1.74
C PHE A 66 -6.54 9.54 3.02
N PHE A 67 -6.66 8.42 3.75
CA PHE A 67 -5.88 8.21 4.96
C PHE A 67 -4.40 7.93 4.67
N CYS A 68 -4.08 7.30 3.54
CA CYS A 68 -2.69 7.14 3.11
C CYS A 68 -2.01 8.49 2.82
N ILE A 69 -2.72 9.42 2.17
CA ILE A 69 -2.24 10.79 1.91
C ILE A 69 -2.04 11.54 3.23
N LEU A 70 -2.98 11.41 4.18
CA LEU A 70 -2.85 12.02 5.49
C LEU A 70 -1.61 11.50 6.23
N ALA A 71 -1.41 10.18 6.26
CA ALA A 71 -0.22 9.56 6.85
C ALA A 71 1.07 10.01 6.14
N ALA A 72 1.07 10.06 4.80
CA ALA A 72 2.19 10.54 4.00
C ALA A 72 2.52 12.01 4.31
N ALA A 73 1.51 12.87 4.48
CA ALA A 73 1.71 14.27 4.86
C ALA A 73 2.36 14.40 6.24
N LEU A 74 1.87 13.65 7.23
CA LEU A 74 2.44 13.65 8.58
C LEU A 74 3.90 13.17 8.59
N LEU A 75 4.21 12.07 7.89
CA LEU A 75 5.58 11.56 7.80
C LEU A 75 6.52 12.52 7.06
N ALA A 76 6.01 13.19 6.03
CA ALA A 76 6.80 14.15 5.26
C ALA A 76 7.25 15.36 6.08
N LEU A 77 6.49 15.79 7.09
CA LEU A 77 6.88 16.90 7.97
C LEU A 77 8.19 16.65 8.74
N PHE A 78 8.56 15.38 8.94
CA PHE A 78 9.81 15.01 9.61
C PHE A 78 11.01 14.95 8.65
N ALA A 79 10.80 15.14 7.35
CA ALA A 79 11.87 15.07 6.36
C ALA A 79 12.53 16.44 6.14
N ALA A 80 13.83 16.44 5.82
CA ALA A 80 14.56 17.66 5.45
C ALA A 80 13.99 18.38 4.22
N ARG A 81 13.22 17.68 3.37
CA ARG A 81 12.55 18.23 2.18
C ARG A 81 11.08 17.76 2.13
N PRO A 82 10.19 18.36 2.94
CA PRO A 82 8.86 17.81 3.22
C PRO A 82 8.01 17.68 1.96
N LEU A 83 7.95 18.69 1.09
CA LEU A 83 7.15 18.63 -0.13
C LEU A 83 7.60 17.50 -1.07
N ARG A 84 8.91 17.32 -1.25
CA ARG A 84 9.45 16.25 -2.10
C ARG A 84 9.13 14.87 -1.50
N THR A 85 9.32 14.70 -0.20
CA THR A 85 9.00 13.46 0.50
C THR A 85 7.50 13.15 0.42
N PHE A 86 6.64 14.15 0.59
CA PHE A 86 5.19 14.00 0.47
C PHE A 86 4.78 13.50 -0.92
N ILE A 87 5.34 14.09 -1.99
CA ILE A 87 5.05 13.68 -3.36
C ILE A 87 5.48 12.22 -3.59
N ILE A 88 6.67 11.83 -3.10
CA ILE A 88 7.15 10.46 -3.20
C ILE A 88 6.22 9.51 -2.44
N LEU A 89 5.91 9.79 -1.18
CA LEU A 89 5.07 8.93 -0.34
C LEU A 89 3.66 8.78 -0.90
N SER A 90 2.97 9.89 -1.18
CA SER A 90 1.60 9.88 -1.69
C SER A 90 1.52 9.26 -3.09
N GLY A 91 2.50 9.52 -3.96
CA GLY A 91 2.60 8.89 -5.27
C GLY A 91 2.75 7.38 -5.20
N ASN A 92 3.61 6.86 -4.32
CA ASN A 92 3.77 5.42 -4.14
C ASN A 92 2.55 4.77 -3.46
N CYS A 93 1.88 5.46 -2.53
CA CYS A 93 0.60 4.98 -1.97
C CYS A 93 -0.47 4.85 -3.07
N LEU A 94 -0.59 5.85 -3.95
CA LEU A 94 -1.52 5.81 -5.07
C LEU A 94 -1.19 4.66 -6.02
N LEU A 95 0.08 4.51 -6.41
CA LEU A 95 0.52 3.41 -7.28
C LEU A 95 0.26 2.05 -6.65
N HIS A 96 0.56 1.89 -5.36
CA HIS A 96 0.26 0.67 -4.61
C HIS A 96 -1.23 0.34 -4.69
N LEU A 97 -2.10 1.30 -4.36
CA LEU A 97 -3.53 1.07 -4.39
C LEU A 97 -4.03 0.76 -5.81
N LEU A 98 -3.57 1.48 -6.83
CA LEU A 98 -3.95 1.19 -8.22
C LEU A 98 -3.50 -0.21 -8.65
N LEU A 99 -2.28 -0.61 -8.30
CA LEU A 99 -1.81 -1.98 -8.54
C LEU A 99 -2.69 -3.00 -7.80
N ASP A 100 -3.11 -2.71 -6.58
CA ASP A 100 -4.06 -3.54 -5.84
C ASP A 100 -5.43 -3.64 -6.54
N ALA A 101 -5.92 -2.55 -7.13
CA ALA A 101 -7.15 -2.55 -7.92
C ALA A 101 -7.05 -3.44 -9.18
N THR A 102 -5.85 -3.61 -9.74
CA THR A 102 -5.64 -4.52 -10.87
C THR A 102 -5.64 -5.99 -10.46
N GLN A 103 -5.45 -6.30 -9.19
CA GLN A 103 -5.30 -7.67 -8.72
C GLN A 103 -6.65 -8.28 -8.33
N VAL A 104 -6.81 -9.58 -8.52
CA VAL A 104 -7.94 -10.36 -7.99
C VAL A 104 -7.52 -10.93 -6.65
N LYS A 105 -8.05 -10.38 -5.56
CA LYS A 105 -7.78 -10.79 -4.17
C LYS A 105 -9.07 -10.98 -3.38
N PHE A 106 -8.99 -11.75 -2.29
CA PHE A 106 -10.05 -11.81 -1.30
C PHE A 106 -10.25 -10.43 -0.64
N ALA A 107 -11.49 -9.94 -0.57
CA ALA A 107 -11.83 -8.55 -0.24
C ALA A 107 -11.35 -7.54 -1.30
N ASN A 108 -11.77 -7.73 -2.55
CA ASN A 108 -11.22 -6.98 -3.67
C ASN A 108 -11.73 -5.53 -3.76
N GLY A 109 -10.88 -4.69 -4.36
CA GLY A 109 -11.15 -3.28 -4.61
C GLY A 109 -10.44 -2.36 -3.65
N ILE A 110 -10.13 -1.15 -4.12
CA ILE A 110 -9.56 -0.08 -3.31
C ILE A 110 -10.60 1.01 -3.07
N HIS A 111 -10.48 1.69 -1.94
CA HIS A 111 -11.25 2.89 -1.65
C HIS A 111 -10.35 4.11 -1.76
N LEU A 112 -10.79 5.10 -2.53
CA LEU A 112 -10.03 6.34 -2.68
C LEU A 112 -10.37 7.32 -1.55
N ALA A 113 -11.65 7.51 -1.25
CA ALA A 113 -12.13 8.56 -0.37
C ALA A 113 -12.96 8.07 0.83
N ALA A 114 -12.85 6.81 1.23
CA ALA A 114 -13.52 6.34 2.44
C ALA A 114 -13.06 7.15 3.67
N PRO A 115 -13.95 7.54 4.59
CA PRO A 115 -15.36 7.18 4.71
C PRO A 115 -16.33 8.12 3.96
N LEU A 116 -15.85 9.12 3.23
CA LEU A 116 -16.67 10.10 2.51
C LEU A 116 -17.37 9.46 1.30
N ASP A 117 -16.67 8.55 0.61
CA ASP A 117 -17.20 7.74 -0.48
C ASP A 117 -16.75 6.29 -0.35
N TRP A 118 -17.70 5.38 -0.49
CA TRP A 118 -17.51 3.93 -0.36
C TRP A 118 -17.39 3.23 -1.71
N THR A 119 -17.37 3.97 -2.82
CA THR A 119 -17.14 3.42 -4.15
C THR A 119 -15.79 2.69 -4.20
N ALA A 120 -15.83 1.41 -4.53
CA ALA A 120 -14.65 0.56 -4.63
C ALA A 120 -14.18 0.45 -6.08
N LEU A 121 -12.94 0.87 -6.36
CA LEU A 121 -12.31 0.73 -7.67
C LEU A 121 -11.70 -0.66 -7.81
N HIS A 122 -12.04 -1.37 -8.87
CA HIS A 122 -11.48 -2.69 -9.19
C HIS A 122 -11.41 -2.87 -10.72
N PHE A 123 -10.27 -3.34 -11.22
CA PHE A 123 -10.06 -3.67 -12.64
C PHE A 123 -9.97 -5.17 -12.88
N ASN A 124 -9.66 -5.98 -11.85
CA ASN A 124 -9.64 -7.45 -11.90
C ASN A 124 -8.79 -8.05 -13.04
N LEU A 125 -7.66 -7.44 -13.38
CA LEU A 125 -6.82 -7.80 -14.52
C LEU A 125 -5.86 -8.98 -14.23
N ILE A 126 -5.33 -9.07 -13.02
CA ILE A 126 -4.25 -10.00 -12.66
C ILE A 126 -4.70 -10.91 -11.52
N ARG A 127 -4.73 -12.23 -11.73
CA ARG A 127 -4.88 -13.18 -10.62
C ARG A 127 -3.53 -13.41 -9.97
N MET A 128 -3.45 -13.21 -8.65
CA MET A 128 -2.24 -13.48 -7.86
C MET A 128 -1.81 -14.96 -7.89
N GLU A 129 -2.72 -15.86 -8.23
CA GLU A 129 -2.46 -17.29 -8.42
C GLU A 129 -1.62 -17.59 -9.68
N HIS A 130 -1.42 -16.58 -10.53
CA HIS A 130 -0.59 -16.71 -11.72
C HIS A 130 0.89 -16.93 -11.32
N PRO A 131 1.63 -17.84 -11.98
CA PRO A 131 3.03 -18.16 -11.64
C PRO A 131 4.00 -16.97 -11.70
N LEU A 132 3.58 -15.84 -12.28
CA LEU A 132 4.34 -14.58 -12.31
C LEU A 132 4.32 -13.82 -10.98
N GLY A 133 3.37 -14.10 -10.07
CA GLY A 133 3.28 -13.41 -8.77
C GLY A 133 4.44 -13.74 -7.83
N LEU A 134 4.91 -14.99 -7.85
CA LEU A 134 6.02 -15.47 -7.01
C LEU A 134 7.37 -14.80 -7.35
N PRO A 135 7.84 -14.75 -8.62
CA PRO A 135 9.11 -14.12 -8.94
C PRO A 135 9.10 -12.61 -8.70
N ILE A 136 7.97 -11.92 -8.93
CA ILE A 136 7.86 -10.47 -8.67
C ILE A 136 7.90 -10.20 -7.16
N THR A 137 7.23 -11.01 -6.35
CA THR A 137 7.29 -10.88 -4.89
C THR A 137 8.70 -11.16 -4.36
N ALA A 138 9.39 -12.18 -4.90
CA ALA A 138 10.77 -12.49 -4.53
C ALA A 138 11.76 -11.38 -4.94
N ALA A 139 11.53 -10.72 -6.08
CA ALA A 139 12.35 -9.59 -6.52
C ALA A 139 12.30 -8.41 -5.54
N GLY A 140 11.24 -8.27 -4.73
CA GLY A 140 11.14 -7.24 -3.70
C GLY A 140 12.06 -7.43 -2.50
N LEU A 141 12.69 -8.61 -2.37
CA LEU A 141 13.69 -8.88 -1.32
C LEU A 141 15.11 -8.40 -1.70
N PHE A 142 15.37 -8.13 -2.98
CA PHE A 142 16.68 -7.75 -3.52
C PHE A 142 16.75 -6.26 -3.86
#